data_AF-W4IUT7-F1
#
_entry.id   AF-W4IUT7-F1
#
_cell.length_a   1.000
_cell.length_b   1.000
_cell.length_c   1.000
_cell.angle_alpha   90.00
_cell.angle_beta   90.00
_cell.angle_gamma   90.00
#
_symmetry.space_group_name_H-M   'P 1'
#
loop_
_entity.id
_entity.type
_entity.pdbx_description
1 polymer ?
#
loop_
_entity_poly.entity_id
_entity_poly.type
_entity_poly.pdbx_seq_one_letter_code
_entity_poly.pdbx_strand_id
1 'polypeptide(L)'
;MQIKNKSISFVGVMLTDPSFRRFINFCIISAIIWFIPLYNVYVYLFLNNYRHHLTVHHKIYEYLTNGIIITTFYFMLRKKNVGGTVKDVLKNKNKLRGKVVIITGGYKGIGLAAVIEYVKYGCEIILACRCIKRMEELRKDLLSKYPDAKINTVQLDLSSYESIEKCANNILRKFPKIDIIVNNAGTLNQTLEYINGLEHTFFVNYFGHFYLINLLYKRILACDTLVINMSSIAHAMLNEKDVKYDFIFESKSKTDTNSNLLYRREYNFSKLCMLYYTQQLQIRLEKESTKACTVSINPGLVKTELFRNEQCWFRSLCKNVLFVKTPLQGAQSILYVSLLNRDQLAKGSYYSDCKTDYVRSYAKDLKKSEELWAISEKILRDR
;
A
#
# COMPACT_ATOMS: atom_id res chain seq x y z
N MET A 1 -5.61 -7.78 23.68
CA MET A 1 -5.52 -8.90 22.73
C MET A 1 -4.07 -9.10 22.25
N GLN A 2 -3.67 -10.29 21.81
CA GLN A 2 -2.37 -10.49 21.14
C GLN A 2 -2.49 -10.06 19.67
N ILE A 3 -1.76 -9.02 19.27
CA ILE A 3 -1.61 -8.64 17.85
C ILE A 3 -1.11 -9.87 17.08
N LYS A 4 -1.88 -10.31 16.07
CA LYS A 4 -1.69 -11.60 15.39
C LYS A 4 -0.60 -11.59 14.33
N ASN A 5 0.25 -10.57 14.30
CA ASN A 5 1.34 -10.47 13.33
C ASN A 5 2.34 -11.62 13.55
N LYS A 6 2.49 -12.46 12.53
CA LYS A 6 3.52 -13.50 12.49
C LYS A 6 4.81 -12.89 11.95
N SER A 7 5.94 -13.35 12.47
CA SER A 7 7.26 -12.91 12.02
C SER A 7 7.97 -13.96 11.19
N ILE A 8 8.72 -13.52 10.18
CA ILE A 8 9.59 -14.38 9.38
C ILE A 8 10.86 -13.60 8.98
N SER A 9 11.86 -14.29 8.43
CA SER A 9 13.10 -13.69 7.92
C SER A 9 12.82 -12.67 6.80
N PHE A 10 13.79 -11.80 6.51
CA PHE A 10 13.69 -10.82 5.42
C PHE A 10 13.33 -11.48 4.08
N VAL A 11 14.04 -12.55 3.70
CA VAL A 11 13.77 -13.31 2.47
C VAL A 11 12.35 -13.91 2.52
N GLY A 12 11.92 -14.41 3.68
CA GLY A 12 10.57 -14.92 3.87
C GLY A 12 9.50 -13.87 3.61
N VAL A 13 9.66 -12.65 4.12
CA VAL A 13 8.72 -11.52 3.87
C VAL A 13 8.73 -11.14 2.38
N MET A 14 9.90 -11.07 1.75
CA MET A 14 9.98 -10.77 0.31
C MET A 14 9.24 -11.80 -0.54
N LEU A 15 9.28 -13.08 -0.16
CA LEU A 15 8.56 -14.16 -0.84
C LEU A 15 7.04 -14.16 -0.61
N THR A 16 6.53 -13.41 0.37
CA THR A 16 5.07 -13.23 0.54
C THR A 16 4.50 -12.24 -0.48
N ASP A 17 5.30 -11.32 -1.03
CA ASP A 17 4.83 -10.38 -2.05
C ASP A 17 4.46 -11.14 -3.35
N PRO A 18 3.20 -11.03 -3.81
CA PRO A 18 2.72 -11.76 -4.98
C PRO A 18 3.47 -11.41 -6.27
N SER A 19 3.87 -10.15 -6.42
CA SER A 19 4.56 -9.64 -7.60
C SER A 19 5.99 -10.18 -7.63
N PHE A 20 6.68 -10.15 -6.49
CA PHE A 20 8.02 -10.72 -6.37
C PHE A 20 8.04 -12.23 -6.57
N ARG A 21 7.09 -12.96 -5.97
CA ARG A 21 6.96 -14.41 -6.18
C ARG A 21 6.73 -14.78 -7.64
N ARG A 22 5.94 -14.00 -8.38
CA ARG A 22 5.75 -14.19 -9.83
C ARG A 22 7.01 -13.92 -10.62
N PHE A 23 7.75 -12.88 -10.26
CA PHE A 23 9.03 -12.59 -10.91
C PHE A 23 10.01 -13.75 -10.73
N ILE A 24 10.14 -14.29 -9.52
CA ILE A 24 10.98 -15.46 -9.26
C ILE A 24 10.50 -16.67 -10.09
N ASN A 25 9.21 -16.97 -10.06
CA ASN A 25 8.65 -18.07 -10.84
C ASN A 25 8.89 -17.88 -12.35
N PHE A 26 8.79 -16.64 -12.84
CA PHE A 26 9.09 -16.30 -14.22
C PHE A 26 10.55 -16.58 -14.55
N CYS A 27 11.50 -16.12 -13.73
CA CYS A 27 12.92 -16.34 -13.94
C CYS A 27 13.28 -17.84 -13.92
N ILE A 28 12.78 -18.59 -12.94
CA ILE A 28 13.07 -20.03 -12.81
C ILE A 28 12.52 -20.80 -14.02
N ILE A 29 11.25 -20.59 -14.36
CA ILE A 29 10.62 -21.33 -15.48
C ILE A 29 11.22 -20.90 -16.81
N SER A 30 11.54 -19.62 -17.00
CA SER A 30 12.20 -19.15 -18.23
C SER A 30 13.60 -19.74 -18.38
N ALA A 31 14.37 -19.84 -17.29
CA ALA A 31 15.66 -20.50 -17.30
C ALA A 31 15.52 -21.98 -17.68
N ILE A 32 14.56 -22.70 -17.07
CA ILE A 32 14.28 -24.10 -17.41
C ILE A 32 13.93 -24.24 -18.90
N ILE A 33 13.03 -23.41 -19.43
CA ILE A 33 12.66 -23.42 -20.86
C ILE A 33 13.89 -23.21 -21.75
N TRP A 34 14.81 -22.34 -21.35
CA TRP A 34 16.01 -22.03 -22.12
C TRP A 34 16.97 -23.20 -22.26
N PHE A 35 17.00 -24.11 -21.28
CA PHE A 35 17.88 -25.28 -21.27
C PHE A 35 17.20 -26.57 -21.77
N ILE A 36 15.89 -26.56 -22.07
CA ILE A 36 15.19 -27.72 -22.64
C ILE A 36 15.18 -27.61 -24.17
N PRO A 37 15.54 -28.67 -24.91
CA PRO A 37 15.52 -28.67 -26.36
C PRO A 37 14.10 -28.89 -26.91
N LEU A 38 13.16 -28.00 -26.54
CA LEU A 38 11.72 -28.13 -26.83
C LEU A 38 11.43 -28.25 -28.33
N TYR A 39 12.18 -27.54 -29.16
CA TYR A 39 12.07 -27.63 -30.61
C TYR A 39 12.47 -29.02 -31.14
N ASN A 40 13.55 -29.60 -30.62
CA ASN A 40 13.99 -30.95 -31.04
C ASN A 40 12.97 -32.01 -30.62
N VAL A 41 12.35 -31.86 -29.43
CA VAL A 41 11.25 -32.72 -28.99
C VAL A 41 10.03 -32.57 -29.92
N TYR A 42 9.65 -31.35 -30.27
CA TYR A 42 8.54 -31.09 -31.20
C TYR A 42 8.80 -31.70 -32.58
N VAL A 43 9.99 -31.49 -33.15
CA VAL A 43 10.38 -32.05 -34.45
C VAL A 43 10.40 -33.57 -34.41
N TYR A 44 10.92 -34.17 -33.35
CA TYR A 44 10.95 -35.63 -33.17
C TYR A 44 9.54 -36.23 -33.11
N LEU A 45 8.63 -35.60 -32.38
CA LEU A 45 7.27 -36.11 -32.19
C LEU A 45 6.35 -35.89 -33.40
N PHE A 46 6.49 -34.77 -34.13
CA PHE A 46 5.49 -34.34 -35.12
C PHE A 46 6.03 -34.22 -36.56
N LEU A 47 7.35 -34.13 -36.76
CA LEU A 47 7.96 -33.84 -38.07
C LEU A 47 8.97 -34.91 -38.53
N ASN A 48 8.92 -36.11 -37.95
CA ASN A 48 9.88 -37.20 -38.20
C ASN A 48 10.06 -37.55 -39.70
N ASN A 49 9.09 -37.24 -40.57
CA ASN A 49 9.15 -37.47 -42.02
C ASN A 49 9.94 -36.41 -42.84
N TYR A 50 10.40 -35.30 -42.24
CA TYR A 50 11.00 -34.17 -42.96
C TYR A 50 12.49 -33.91 -42.60
N ARG A 51 13.22 -34.96 -42.18
CA ARG A 51 14.58 -34.85 -41.58
C ARG A 51 15.70 -34.30 -42.48
N HIS A 52 15.54 -34.22 -43.80
CA HIS A 52 16.70 -34.21 -44.69
C HIS A 52 17.35 -32.85 -45.05
N HIS A 53 16.87 -31.68 -44.59
CA HIS A 53 17.31 -30.42 -45.24
C HIS A 53 17.93 -29.26 -44.43
N LEU A 54 17.98 -29.19 -43.10
CA LEU A 54 18.17 -27.86 -42.45
C LEU A 54 19.04 -27.83 -41.17
N THR A 55 20.25 -28.39 -41.16
CA THR A 55 21.14 -28.42 -39.96
C THR A 55 21.50 -27.04 -39.39
N VAL A 56 21.69 -26.01 -40.22
CA VAL A 56 22.07 -24.65 -39.74
C VAL A 56 20.88 -23.88 -39.15
N HIS A 57 19.64 -24.20 -39.54
CA HIS A 57 18.46 -23.47 -39.06
C HIS A 57 17.90 -24.00 -37.74
N HIS A 58 18.28 -25.21 -37.28
CA HIS A 58 17.70 -25.83 -36.08
C HIS A 58 17.90 -24.98 -34.81
N LYS A 59 19.08 -24.38 -34.60
CA LYS A 59 19.33 -23.52 -33.43
C LYS A 59 18.50 -22.24 -33.47
N ILE A 60 18.35 -21.62 -34.64
CA ILE A 60 17.54 -20.41 -34.80
C ILE A 60 16.08 -20.71 -34.47
N TYR A 61 15.53 -21.82 -34.98
CA TYR A 61 14.17 -22.23 -34.66
C TYR A 61 13.99 -22.63 -33.19
N GLU A 62 15.00 -23.22 -32.56
CA GLU A 62 15.00 -23.52 -31.13
C GLU A 62 14.95 -22.25 -30.28
N TYR A 63 15.80 -21.26 -30.57
CA TYR A 63 15.77 -19.96 -29.88
C TYR A 63 14.45 -19.22 -30.09
N LEU A 64 13.91 -19.22 -31.32
CA LEU A 64 12.61 -18.62 -31.62
C LEU A 64 11.48 -19.31 -30.86
N THR A 65 11.47 -20.65 -30.83
CA THR A 65 10.45 -21.44 -30.11
C THR A 65 10.50 -21.15 -28.62
N ASN A 66 11.69 -21.21 -28.01
CA ASN A 66 11.88 -20.90 -26.59
C ASN A 66 11.47 -19.45 -26.28
N GLY A 67 11.83 -18.50 -27.17
CA GLY A 67 11.44 -17.10 -27.06
C GLY A 67 9.91 -16.90 -27.08
N ILE A 68 9.19 -17.57 -27.99
CA ILE A 68 7.72 -17.51 -28.08
C ILE A 68 7.08 -18.09 -26.82
N ILE A 69 7.57 -19.24 -26.32
CA ILE A 69 7.03 -19.90 -25.12
C ILE A 69 7.25 -19.00 -23.89
N ILE A 70 8.46 -18.46 -23.69
CA ILE A 70 8.77 -17.55 -22.57
C ILE A 70 7.90 -16.30 -22.65
N THR A 71 7.74 -15.72 -23.85
CA THR A 71 6.92 -14.51 -24.06
C THR A 71 5.45 -14.80 -23.77
N THR A 72 4.92 -15.94 -24.24
CA THR A 72 3.54 -16.37 -23.97
C THR A 72 3.33 -16.58 -22.46
N PHE A 73 4.28 -17.26 -21.81
CA PHE A 73 4.25 -17.47 -20.36
C PHE A 73 4.29 -16.15 -19.58
N TYR A 74 5.11 -15.18 -19.99
CA TYR A 74 5.13 -13.83 -19.44
C TYR A 74 3.74 -13.16 -19.55
N PHE A 75 3.11 -13.18 -20.72
CA PHE A 75 1.77 -12.60 -20.90
C PHE A 75 0.68 -13.32 -20.09
N MET A 76 0.76 -14.64 -19.95
CA MET A 76 -0.13 -15.43 -19.10
C MET A 76 0.01 -15.04 -17.62
N LEU A 77 1.24 -14.93 -17.11
CA LEU A 77 1.51 -14.47 -15.74
C LEU A 77 1.01 -13.04 -15.49
N ARG A 78 1.04 -12.19 -16.52
CA ARG A 78 0.53 -10.82 -16.45
C ARG A 78 -1.00 -10.75 -16.45
N LYS A 79 -1.67 -11.64 -17.19
CA LYS A 79 -3.15 -11.75 -17.22
C LYS A 79 -3.73 -12.42 -15.97
N LYS A 80 -2.99 -13.32 -15.31
CA LYS A 80 -3.44 -13.94 -14.07
C LYS A 80 -3.69 -12.85 -13.01
N ASN A 81 -4.89 -12.77 -12.44
CA ASN A 81 -5.21 -11.74 -11.45
C ASN A 81 -4.20 -11.72 -10.31
N VAL A 82 -3.54 -10.57 -10.08
CA VAL A 82 -2.75 -10.33 -8.87
C VAL A 82 -3.72 -9.83 -7.80
N GLY A 83 -3.67 -10.44 -6.63
CA GLY A 83 -4.61 -10.15 -5.55
C GLY A 83 -5.62 -11.25 -5.28
N GLY A 84 -6.13 -11.28 -4.03
CA GLY A 84 -7.19 -12.18 -3.61
C GLY A 84 -8.41 -12.06 -4.54
N THR A 85 -9.12 -13.15 -4.76
CA THR A 85 -10.25 -13.21 -5.70
C THR A 85 -11.27 -12.10 -5.41
N VAL A 86 -11.21 -11.03 -6.21
CA VAL A 86 -12.19 -9.93 -6.27
C VAL A 86 -13.62 -10.46 -6.24
N LYS A 87 -13.86 -11.62 -6.88
CA LYS A 87 -15.17 -12.28 -6.93
C LYS A 87 -15.78 -12.59 -5.56
N ASP A 88 -15.00 -12.91 -4.53
CA ASP A 88 -15.54 -13.22 -3.21
C ASP A 88 -15.71 -11.97 -2.35
N VAL A 89 -14.84 -10.99 -2.52
CA VAL A 89 -14.93 -9.68 -1.85
C VAL A 89 -16.17 -8.91 -2.32
N LEU A 90 -16.46 -8.92 -3.62
CA LEU A 90 -17.61 -8.21 -4.20
C LEU A 90 -18.99 -8.75 -3.80
N LYS A 91 -19.10 -9.98 -3.27
CA LYS A 91 -20.39 -10.57 -2.86
C LYS A 91 -21.10 -9.77 -1.75
N ASN A 92 -20.35 -9.02 -0.95
CA ASN A 92 -20.87 -8.30 0.22
C ASN A 92 -20.98 -6.76 0.04
N LYS A 93 -20.96 -6.25 -1.20
CA LYS A 93 -20.96 -4.79 -1.47
C LYS A 93 -22.04 -3.99 -0.74
N ASN A 94 -23.22 -4.59 -0.49
CA ASN A 94 -24.33 -3.95 0.20
C ASN A 94 -24.00 -3.55 1.66
N LYS A 95 -23.00 -4.18 2.30
CA LYS A 95 -22.56 -3.83 3.66
C LYS A 95 -21.95 -2.43 3.77
N LEU A 96 -21.52 -1.87 2.65
CA LEU A 96 -20.88 -0.55 2.59
C LEU A 96 -21.86 0.58 2.22
N ARG A 97 -23.08 0.24 1.78
CA ARG A 97 -24.07 1.23 1.38
C ARG A 97 -24.41 2.17 2.55
N GLY A 98 -24.39 3.47 2.28
CA GLY A 98 -24.65 4.52 3.27
C GLY A 98 -23.55 4.74 4.29
N LYS A 99 -22.42 4.02 4.22
CA LYS A 99 -21.28 4.27 5.10
C LYS A 99 -20.53 5.54 4.70
N VAL A 100 -20.06 6.29 5.69
CA VAL A 100 -19.24 7.49 5.48
C VAL A 100 -17.76 7.11 5.52
N VAL A 101 -17.04 7.39 4.43
CA VAL A 101 -15.65 6.99 4.23
C VAL A 101 -14.77 8.23 4.00
N ILE A 102 -13.81 8.46 4.89
CA ILE A 102 -12.74 9.45 4.69
C ILE A 102 -11.57 8.76 4.01
N ILE A 103 -11.05 9.31 2.91
CA ILE A 103 -9.83 8.83 2.25
C ILE A 103 -8.86 10.00 2.09
N THR A 104 -7.67 9.86 2.68
CA THR A 104 -6.56 10.78 2.41
C THR A 104 -5.88 10.43 1.09
N GLY A 105 -5.60 11.42 0.23
CA GLY A 105 -4.92 11.18 -1.04
C GLY A 105 -5.74 10.37 -2.06
N GLY A 106 -7.07 10.50 -2.02
CA GLY A 106 -8.03 9.75 -2.85
C GLY A 106 -8.16 10.20 -4.30
N TYR A 107 -7.45 11.23 -4.75
CA TYR A 107 -7.63 11.78 -6.11
C TYR A 107 -6.85 11.05 -7.21
N LYS A 108 -5.94 10.13 -6.85
CA LYS A 108 -5.14 9.36 -7.81
C LYS A 108 -4.70 8.00 -7.26
N GLY A 109 -4.15 7.15 -8.13
CA GLY A 109 -3.51 5.89 -7.74
C GLY A 109 -4.43 4.94 -6.98
N ILE A 110 -3.91 4.30 -5.93
CA ILE A 110 -4.65 3.31 -5.11
C ILE A 110 -5.87 3.96 -4.44
N GLY A 111 -5.69 5.16 -3.87
CA GLY A 111 -6.77 5.91 -3.23
C GLY A 111 -7.95 6.17 -4.17
N LEU A 112 -7.69 6.61 -5.40
CA LEU A 112 -8.73 6.80 -6.42
C LEU A 112 -9.45 5.49 -6.78
N ALA A 113 -8.70 4.41 -6.93
CA ALA A 113 -9.32 3.11 -7.23
C ALA A 113 -10.24 2.65 -6.09
N ALA A 114 -9.85 2.89 -4.83
CA ALA A 114 -10.71 2.63 -3.68
C ALA A 114 -11.95 3.54 -3.68
N VAL A 115 -11.79 4.85 -3.93
CA VAL A 115 -12.90 5.82 -4.02
C VAL A 115 -13.94 5.38 -5.05
N ILE A 116 -13.50 5.00 -6.25
CA ILE A 116 -14.40 4.55 -7.32
C ILE A 116 -15.24 3.34 -6.86
N GLU A 117 -14.62 2.37 -6.20
CA GLU A 117 -15.35 1.19 -5.71
C GLU A 117 -16.29 1.53 -4.53
N TYR A 118 -15.87 2.37 -3.59
CA TYR A 118 -16.77 2.83 -2.52
C TYR A 118 -17.98 3.62 -3.07
N VAL A 119 -17.78 4.45 -4.10
CA VAL A 119 -18.88 5.14 -4.79
C VAL A 119 -19.84 4.13 -5.42
N LYS A 120 -19.33 3.12 -6.14
CA LYS A 120 -20.15 2.04 -6.71
C LYS A 120 -20.91 1.24 -5.66
N TYR A 121 -20.40 1.17 -4.43
CA TYR A 121 -21.06 0.47 -3.32
C TYR A 121 -22.02 1.38 -2.53
N GLY A 122 -22.19 2.64 -2.95
CA GLY A 122 -23.14 3.59 -2.36
C GLY A 122 -22.66 4.19 -1.04
N CYS A 123 -21.35 4.29 -0.83
CA CYS A 123 -20.79 5.04 0.29
C CYS A 123 -20.89 6.55 0.05
N GLU A 124 -20.93 7.30 1.15
CA GLU A 124 -20.63 8.72 1.14
C GLU A 124 -19.12 8.93 1.32
N ILE A 125 -18.50 9.64 0.38
CA ILE A 125 -17.04 9.83 0.36
C ILE A 125 -16.70 11.23 0.85
N ILE A 126 -15.71 11.30 1.73
CA ILE A 126 -15.01 12.53 2.09
C ILE A 126 -13.58 12.43 1.53
N LEU A 127 -13.36 13.07 0.40
CA LEU A 127 -12.05 13.19 -0.24
C LEU A 127 -11.22 14.24 0.48
N ALA A 128 -10.21 13.79 1.22
CA ALA A 128 -9.30 14.67 1.97
C ALA A 128 -7.94 14.75 1.26
N CYS A 129 -7.69 15.81 0.50
CA CYS A 129 -6.44 15.97 -0.24
C CYS A 129 -5.96 17.43 -0.28
N ARG A 130 -4.69 17.62 -0.65
CA ARG A 130 -4.05 18.93 -0.68
C ARG A 130 -4.64 19.90 -1.70
N CYS A 131 -5.00 19.42 -2.89
CA CYS A 131 -5.44 20.27 -4.00
C CYS A 131 -6.96 20.17 -4.21
N ILE A 132 -7.69 21.21 -3.78
CA ILE A 132 -9.14 21.28 -3.90
C ILE A 132 -9.61 21.21 -5.36
N LYS A 133 -8.92 21.90 -6.27
CA LYS A 133 -9.26 21.94 -7.70
C LYS A 133 -9.31 20.54 -8.32
N ARG A 134 -8.28 19.72 -8.08
CA ARG A 134 -8.23 18.32 -8.57
C ARG A 134 -9.32 17.44 -7.96
N MET A 135 -9.69 17.70 -6.71
CA MET A 135 -10.78 16.95 -6.07
C MET A 135 -12.14 17.32 -6.65
N GLU A 136 -12.39 18.60 -6.94
CA GLU A 136 -13.63 19.05 -7.58
C GLU A 136 -13.76 18.56 -9.03
N GLU A 137 -12.65 18.55 -9.79
CA GLU A 137 -12.60 17.95 -11.13
C GLU A 137 -12.95 16.46 -11.08
N LEU A 138 -12.34 15.71 -10.15
CA LEU A 138 -12.66 14.31 -9.94
C LEU A 138 -14.11 14.10 -9.49
N ARG A 139 -14.61 14.95 -8.57
CA ARG A 139 -15.99 14.90 -8.10
C ARG A 139 -16.95 15.06 -9.28
N LYS A 140 -16.72 16.02 -10.17
CA LYS A 140 -17.53 16.24 -11.37
C LYS A 140 -17.50 15.02 -12.30
N ASP A 141 -16.34 14.43 -12.55
CA ASP A 141 -16.20 13.22 -13.37
C ASP A 141 -16.91 12.00 -12.74
N LEU A 142 -16.87 11.86 -11.42
CA LEU A 142 -17.57 10.77 -10.74
C LEU A 142 -19.08 10.99 -10.73
N LEU A 143 -19.57 12.22 -10.53
CA LEU A 143 -21.00 12.52 -10.55
C LEU A 143 -21.61 12.37 -11.96
N SER A 144 -20.85 12.57 -13.03
CA SER A 144 -21.36 12.29 -14.39
C SER A 144 -21.57 10.80 -14.64
N LYS A 145 -20.80 9.93 -13.96
CA LYS A 145 -20.89 8.46 -14.06
C LYS A 145 -21.83 7.86 -13.01
N TYR A 146 -21.94 8.50 -11.85
CA TYR A 146 -22.73 8.07 -10.69
C TYR A 146 -23.50 9.27 -10.11
N PRO A 147 -24.63 9.66 -10.73
CA PRO A 147 -25.37 10.88 -10.36
C PRO A 147 -25.81 10.94 -8.89
N ASP A 148 -26.13 9.79 -8.30
CA ASP A 148 -26.59 9.68 -6.90
C ASP A 148 -25.43 9.60 -5.88
N ALA A 149 -24.18 9.66 -6.33
CA ALA A 149 -23.03 9.53 -5.45
C ALA A 149 -22.90 10.74 -4.51
N LYS A 150 -22.65 10.48 -3.22
CA LYS A 150 -22.37 11.52 -2.24
C LYS A 150 -20.86 11.67 -2.11
N ILE A 151 -20.31 12.74 -2.68
CA ILE A 151 -18.87 13.00 -2.67
C ILE A 151 -18.64 14.42 -2.15
N ASN A 152 -17.92 14.51 -1.05
CA ASN A 152 -17.51 15.75 -0.40
C ASN A 152 -16.00 15.91 -0.52
N THR A 153 -15.54 17.14 -0.66
CA THR A 153 -14.12 17.47 -0.73
C THR A 153 -13.74 18.30 0.51
N VAL A 154 -12.60 17.97 1.12
CA VAL A 154 -12.05 18.71 2.26
C VAL A 154 -10.57 18.89 2.01
N GLN A 155 -10.08 20.13 2.06
CA GLN A 155 -8.66 20.38 1.90
C GLN A 155 -7.88 19.80 3.08
N LEU A 156 -6.86 19.01 2.77
CA LEU A 156 -5.95 18.41 3.74
C LEU A 156 -4.53 18.40 3.16
N ASP A 157 -3.68 19.27 3.69
CA ASP A 157 -2.25 19.16 3.54
C ASP A 157 -1.62 18.56 4.79
N LEU A 158 -1.10 17.33 4.67
CA LEU A 158 -0.52 16.59 5.80
C LEU A 158 0.84 17.14 6.24
N SER A 159 1.44 18.06 5.50
CA SER A 159 2.66 18.79 5.91
C SER A 159 2.37 20.06 6.72
N SER A 160 1.11 20.38 7.04
CA SER A 160 0.75 21.60 7.76
C SER A 160 -0.18 21.30 8.93
N TYR A 161 0.25 21.65 10.15
CA TYR A 161 -0.57 21.52 11.36
C TYR A 161 -1.91 22.25 11.22
N GLU A 162 -1.87 23.50 10.75
CA GLU A 162 -3.06 24.32 10.55
C GLU A 162 -4.01 23.69 9.53
N SER A 163 -3.48 23.14 8.43
CA SER A 163 -4.32 22.45 7.45
C SER A 163 -4.96 21.19 8.03
N ILE A 164 -4.25 20.43 8.86
CA ILE A 164 -4.78 19.23 9.53
C ILE A 164 -5.91 19.62 10.50
N GLU A 165 -5.72 20.69 11.28
CA GLU A 165 -6.73 21.20 12.22
C GLU A 165 -7.98 21.71 11.51
N LYS A 166 -7.80 22.53 10.46
CA LYS A 166 -8.92 23.01 9.63
C LYS A 166 -9.70 21.85 9.00
N CYS A 167 -8.98 20.84 8.50
CA CYS A 167 -9.60 19.63 7.94
C CYS A 167 -10.43 18.89 9.01
N ALA A 168 -9.84 18.59 10.16
CA ALA A 168 -10.50 17.88 11.25
C ALA A 168 -11.74 18.64 11.75
N ASN A 169 -11.62 19.96 11.98
CA ASN A 169 -12.74 20.80 12.42
C ASN A 169 -13.88 20.82 11.40
N ASN A 170 -13.57 20.94 10.11
CA ASN A 170 -14.58 20.89 9.04
C ASN A 170 -15.29 19.53 9.02
N ILE A 171 -14.54 18.43 9.16
CA ILE A 171 -15.10 17.07 9.20
C ILE A 171 -16.01 16.89 10.42
N LEU A 172 -15.54 17.26 11.62
CA LEU A 172 -16.28 17.09 12.86
C LEU A 172 -17.59 17.89 12.87
N ARG A 173 -17.59 19.08 12.27
CA ARG A 173 -18.77 19.95 12.12
C ARG A 173 -19.80 19.40 11.13
N LYS A 174 -19.35 18.89 9.98
CA LYS A 174 -20.26 18.53 8.87
C LYS A 174 -20.77 17.10 8.91
N PHE A 175 -19.97 16.16 9.40
CA PHE A 175 -20.27 14.73 9.27
C PHE A 175 -20.44 14.11 10.64
N PRO A 176 -21.66 13.96 11.19
CA PRO A 176 -21.87 13.41 12.53
C PRO A 176 -21.39 11.95 12.66
N LYS A 177 -21.22 11.24 11.55
CA LYS A 177 -20.82 9.84 11.50
C LYS A 177 -19.60 9.64 10.59
N ILE A 178 -18.67 8.77 11.03
CA ILE A 178 -17.53 8.32 10.23
C ILE A 178 -17.42 6.79 10.40
N ASP A 179 -17.69 6.02 9.35
CA ASP A 179 -17.63 4.55 9.44
C ASP A 179 -16.23 4.00 9.15
N ILE A 180 -15.50 4.63 8.23
CA ILE A 180 -14.18 4.17 7.75
C ILE A 180 -13.28 5.38 7.50
N ILE A 181 -12.02 5.30 7.96
CA ILE A 181 -10.95 6.25 7.61
C ILE A 181 -9.83 5.46 6.93
N VAL A 182 -9.43 5.89 5.74
CA VAL A 182 -8.29 5.32 5.01
C VAL A 182 -7.17 6.35 4.96
N ASN A 183 -6.16 6.13 5.80
CA ASN A 183 -4.92 6.89 5.81
C ASN A 183 -4.02 6.38 4.66
N ASN A 184 -4.32 6.86 3.45
CA ASN A 184 -3.70 6.41 2.20
C ASN A 184 -2.67 7.37 1.62
N ALA A 185 -2.78 8.67 1.90
CA ALA A 185 -1.84 9.65 1.39
C ALA A 185 -0.39 9.28 1.76
N GLY A 186 0.53 9.56 0.85
CA GLY A 186 1.94 9.39 1.12
C GLY A 186 2.81 10.01 0.04
N THR A 187 4.03 10.34 0.42
CA THR A 187 5.09 10.87 -0.41
C THR A 187 6.35 10.01 -0.29
N LEU A 188 7.21 10.19 -1.26
CA LEU A 188 8.57 9.67 -1.32
C LEU A 188 9.40 10.83 -1.87
N ASN A 189 10.17 11.48 -1.03
CA ASN A 189 11.05 12.56 -1.46
C ASN A 189 12.41 11.96 -1.88
N GLN A 190 13.06 12.61 -2.84
CA GLN A 190 14.39 12.20 -3.33
C GLN A 190 15.52 12.82 -2.51
N THR A 191 15.20 13.94 -1.88
CA THR A 191 16.05 14.78 -1.07
C THR A 191 15.62 14.65 0.38
N LEU A 192 16.60 14.69 1.29
CA LEU A 192 16.34 14.78 2.72
C LEU A 192 15.85 16.19 3.02
N GLU A 193 14.60 16.30 3.45
CA GLU A 193 13.93 17.57 3.73
C GLU A 193 13.29 17.49 5.11
N TYR A 194 13.12 18.64 5.75
CA TYR A 194 12.52 18.74 7.08
C TYR A 194 11.32 19.70 7.07
N ILE A 195 10.30 19.38 7.85
CA ILE A 195 9.13 20.21 8.12
C ILE A 195 9.00 20.30 9.64
N ASN A 196 9.02 21.51 10.19
CA ASN A 196 8.93 21.76 11.63
C ASN A 196 9.96 20.93 12.44
N GLY A 197 11.21 20.86 11.95
CA GLY A 197 12.30 20.10 12.58
C GLY A 197 12.22 18.57 12.45
N LEU A 198 11.26 18.04 11.68
CA LEU A 198 11.06 16.60 11.46
C LEU A 198 11.23 16.22 10.00
N GLU A 199 11.78 15.05 9.74
CA GLU A 199 11.98 14.55 8.37
C GLU A 199 10.64 14.51 7.61
N HIS A 200 10.62 15.07 6.41
CA HIS A 200 9.43 15.36 5.63
C HIS A 200 8.58 14.11 5.34
N THR A 201 9.22 13.01 4.93
CA THR A 201 8.52 11.76 4.57
C THR A 201 7.87 11.13 5.80
N PHE A 202 8.56 11.10 6.93
CA PHE A 202 8.04 10.73 8.24
C PHE A 202 6.85 11.61 8.63
N PHE A 203 6.99 12.94 8.48
CA PHE A 203 5.95 13.89 8.80
C PHE A 203 4.67 13.60 8.00
N VAL A 204 4.77 13.57 6.67
CA VAL A 204 3.60 13.42 5.79
C VAL A 204 2.99 12.01 5.86
N ASN A 205 3.82 10.96 5.82
CA ASN A 205 3.31 9.59 5.71
C ASN A 205 2.75 9.06 7.03
N TYR A 206 3.35 9.47 8.16
CA TYR A 206 2.99 8.96 9.48
C TYR A 206 2.43 10.07 10.37
N PHE A 207 3.23 11.07 10.72
CA PHE A 207 2.90 11.96 11.83
C PHE A 207 1.68 12.87 11.55
N GLY A 208 1.50 13.34 10.32
CA GLY A 208 0.31 14.08 9.91
C GLY A 208 -0.97 13.24 10.01
N HIS A 209 -0.89 11.94 9.72
CA HIS A 209 -2.02 11.01 9.92
C HIS A 209 -2.25 10.73 11.41
N PHE A 210 -1.18 10.51 12.18
CA PHE A 210 -1.26 10.39 13.64
C PHE A 210 -2.00 11.59 14.23
N TYR A 211 -1.63 12.79 13.80
CA TYR A 211 -2.23 14.03 14.28
C TYR A 211 -3.71 14.16 13.87
N LEU A 212 -4.01 13.91 12.59
CA LEU A 212 -5.39 13.92 12.10
C LEU A 212 -6.29 12.95 12.88
N ILE A 213 -5.82 11.73 13.13
CA ILE A 213 -6.58 10.74 13.89
C ILE A 213 -6.73 11.15 15.35
N ASN A 214 -5.72 11.77 15.97
CA ASN A 214 -5.83 12.28 17.33
C ASN A 214 -6.94 13.33 17.45
N LEU A 215 -7.06 14.25 16.48
CA LEU A 215 -8.15 15.23 16.43
C LEU A 215 -9.52 14.58 16.20
N LEU A 216 -9.58 13.50 15.43
CA LEU A 216 -10.82 12.77 15.15
C LEU A 216 -11.14 11.68 16.19
N TYR A 217 -10.30 11.50 17.22
CA TYR A 217 -10.33 10.33 18.10
C TYR A 217 -11.68 10.15 18.79
N LYS A 218 -12.25 11.22 19.37
CA LYS A 218 -13.57 11.16 20.02
C LYS A 218 -14.68 10.71 19.06
N ARG A 219 -14.63 11.16 17.79
CA ARG A 219 -15.61 10.75 16.77
C ARG A 219 -15.39 9.30 16.35
N ILE A 220 -14.14 8.85 16.29
CA ILE A 220 -13.78 7.45 16.00
C ILE A 220 -14.39 6.50 17.02
N LEU A 221 -14.26 6.82 18.31
CA LEU A 221 -14.86 6.05 19.41
C LEU A 221 -16.40 6.03 19.30
N ALA A 222 -17.01 7.18 19.09
CA ALA A 222 -18.46 7.32 19.04
C ALA A 222 -19.12 6.62 17.83
N CYS A 223 -18.36 6.37 16.75
CA CYS A 223 -18.89 5.82 15.50
C CYS A 223 -18.44 4.39 15.20
N ASP A 224 -17.74 3.72 16.12
CA ASP A 224 -17.17 2.39 15.91
C ASP A 224 -16.32 2.31 14.60
N THR A 225 -15.56 3.38 14.34
CA THR A 225 -14.87 3.58 13.07
C THR A 225 -13.79 2.54 12.82
N LEU A 226 -13.67 2.08 11.57
CA LEU A 226 -12.50 1.31 11.11
C LEU A 226 -11.45 2.26 10.56
N VAL A 227 -10.26 2.27 11.17
CA VAL A 227 -9.10 3.00 10.66
C VAL A 227 -8.21 2.05 9.86
N ILE A 228 -7.90 2.42 8.62
CA ILE A 228 -7.08 1.65 7.69
C ILE A 228 -5.81 2.45 7.40
N ASN A 229 -4.67 1.92 7.80
CA ASN A 229 -3.37 2.56 7.67
C ASN A 229 -2.56 1.95 6.53
N MET A 230 -2.15 2.76 5.55
CA MET A 230 -1.33 2.28 4.43
C MET A 230 0.16 2.16 4.79
N SER A 231 0.59 0.94 5.03
CA SER A 231 1.99 0.53 5.12
C SER A 231 2.47 0.01 3.75
N SER A 232 3.55 -0.78 3.72
CA SER A 232 4.16 -1.37 2.53
C SER A 232 5.17 -2.42 2.95
N ILE A 233 5.49 -3.38 2.06
CA ILE A 233 6.64 -4.28 2.24
C ILE A 233 7.98 -3.53 2.44
N ALA A 234 8.04 -2.26 2.02
CA ALA A 234 9.11 -1.33 2.32
C ALA A 234 9.54 -1.33 3.80
N HIS A 235 8.60 -1.50 4.74
CA HIS A 235 8.92 -1.57 6.17
C HIS A 235 9.94 -2.67 6.51
N ALA A 236 9.95 -3.78 5.75
CA ALA A 236 10.82 -4.92 5.97
C ALA A 236 12.23 -4.73 5.38
N MET A 237 12.43 -3.72 4.53
CA MET A 237 13.71 -3.43 3.88
C MET A 237 14.71 -2.70 4.79
N LEU A 238 14.30 -2.27 5.99
CA LEU A 238 15.22 -1.69 6.99
C LEU A 238 16.05 -2.78 7.66
N ASN A 239 17.34 -2.51 7.92
CA ASN A 239 18.07 -3.34 8.86
C ASN A 239 17.63 -3.02 10.29
N GLU A 240 17.74 -3.99 11.18
CA GLU A 240 17.31 -3.83 12.57
C GLU A 240 18.07 -2.71 13.30
N LYS A 241 19.36 -2.52 12.95
CA LYS A 241 20.20 -1.42 13.43
C LYS A 241 19.74 -0.02 12.99
N ASP A 242 18.94 0.05 11.91
CA ASP A 242 18.44 1.30 11.34
C ASP A 242 17.08 1.69 11.94
N VAL A 243 16.48 0.83 12.78
CA VAL A 243 15.21 1.10 13.49
C VAL A 243 15.51 1.94 14.74
N LYS A 244 15.82 3.21 14.52
CA LYS A 244 16.10 4.24 15.53
C LYS A 244 15.31 5.50 15.23
N TYR A 245 14.92 6.25 16.25
CA TYR A 245 14.12 7.47 16.07
C TYR A 245 14.97 8.73 15.88
N ASP A 246 16.25 8.73 16.24
CA ASP A 246 17.06 9.97 16.25
C ASP A 246 17.13 10.67 14.89
N PHE A 247 17.20 9.92 13.79
CA PHE A 247 17.38 10.51 12.46
C PHE A 247 16.14 11.27 11.95
N ILE A 248 14.98 11.11 12.59
CA ILE A 248 13.78 11.86 12.20
C ILE A 248 13.89 13.34 12.60
N PHE A 249 14.75 13.69 13.55
CA PHE A 249 14.93 15.05 14.02
C PHE A 249 16.08 15.73 13.27
N GLU A 250 15.82 16.91 12.75
CA GLU A 250 16.81 17.74 12.07
C GLU A 250 18.03 17.99 12.94
N SER A 251 17.81 18.30 14.22
CA SER A 251 18.86 18.61 15.20
C SER A 251 19.85 17.47 15.48
N LYS A 252 19.48 16.23 15.13
CA LYS A 252 20.31 15.03 15.32
C LYS A 252 20.82 14.45 14.01
N SER A 253 20.50 15.08 12.88
CA SER A 253 20.94 14.62 11.56
C SER A 253 22.43 14.88 11.40
N LYS A 254 23.23 13.83 11.24
CA LYS A 254 24.66 13.95 10.91
C LYS A 254 24.78 14.24 9.42
N THR A 255 25.47 15.34 9.07
CA THR A 255 25.66 15.84 7.70
C THR A 255 26.45 14.92 6.77
N ASP A 256 27.05 13.85 7.28
CA ASP A 256 27.84 12.90 6.50
C ASP A 256 27.02 11.67 6.08
N THR A 257 26.27 11.72 4.96
CA THR A 257 25.89 10.47 4.28
C THR A 257 25.71 10.61 2.76
N ASN A 258 26.45 9.78 2.01
CA ASN A 258 26.47 9.68 0.55
C ASN A 258 25.09 9.36 -0.07
N SER A 259 24.77 10.08 -1.13
CA SER A 259 23.43 10.42 -1.66
C SER A 259 22.64 9.35 -2.43
N ASN A 260 23.11 8.09 -2.56
CA ASN A 260 22.43 7.11 -3.45
C ASN A 260 21.65 5.99 -2.73
N LEU A 261 21.92 5.73 -1.44
CA LEU A 261 21.26 4.65 -0.67
C LEU A 261 20.21 5.14 0.35
N LEU A 262 20.10 6.45 0.59
CA LEU A 262 19.20 7.00 1.62
C LEU A 262 17.73 7.00 1.23
N TYR A 263 17.36 7.25 -0.04
CA TYR A 263 15.96 7.56 -0.42
C TYR A 263 14.91 6.52 0.02
N ARG A 264 15.34 5.27 0.28
CA ARG A 264 14.48 4.20 0.77
C ARG A 264 14.33 4.21 2.29
N ARG A 265 15.32 4.66 3.06
CA ARG A 265 15.33 4.49 4.52
C ARG A 265 14.18 5.26 5.18
N GLU A 266 14.06 6.56 4.94
CA GLU A 266 13.04 7.43 5.53
C GLU A 266 11.64 6.94 5.15
N TYR A 267 11.44 6.57 3.89
CA TYR A 267 10.19 6.00 3.43
C TYR A 267 9.89 4.64 4.07
N ASN A 268 10.85 3.69 4.05
CA ASN A 268 10.72 2.38 4.69
C ASN A 268 10.38 2.55 6.19
N PHE A 269 11.03 3.51 6.85
CA PHE A 269 10.80 3.84 8.25
C PHE A 269 9.42 4.43 8.47
N SER A 270 8.96 5.37 7.64
CA SER A 270 7.59 5.89 7.72
C SER A 270 6.54 4.78 7.58
N LYS A 271 6.81 3.74 6.76
CA LYS A 271 5.93 2.58 6.59
C LYS A 271 6.01 1.61 7.77
N LEU A 272 7.15 1.51 8.44
CA LEU A 272 7.26 0.86 9.75
C LEU A 272 6.50 1.62 10.84
N CYS A 273 6.59 2.96 10.87
CA CYS A 273 5.83 3.79 11.81
C CYS A 273 4.32 3.58 11.67
N MET A 274 3.80 3.48 10.45
CA MET A 274 2.37 3.15 10.22
C MET A 274 1.96 1.78 10.79
N LEU A 275 2.87 0.79 10.79
CA LEU A 275 2.63 -0.51 11.44
C LEU A 275 2.57 -0.37 12.96
N TYR A 276 3.59 0.23 13.55
CA TYR A 276 3.65 0.48 15.00
C TYR A 276 2.47 1.29 15.49
N TYR A 277 2.10 2.33 14.74
CA TYR A 277 0.94 3.14 15.01
C TYR A 277 -0.36 2.35 15.00
N THR A 278 -0.53 1.46 14.02
CA THR A 278 -1.70 0.59 13.95
C THR A 278 -1.78 -0.32 15.18
N GLN A 279 -0.65 -0.89 15.61
CA GLN A 279 -0.59 -1.73 16.80
C GLN A 279 -1.00 -0.95 18.04
N GLN A 280 -0.41 0.24 18.24
CA GLN A 280 -0.66 1.04 19.43
C GLN A 280 -2.04 1.70 19.47
N LEU A 281 -2.54 2.15 18.32
CA LEU A 281 -3.90 2.64 18.20
C LEU A 281 -4.89 1.52 18.55
N GLN A 282 -4.66 0.28 18.09
CA GLN A 282 -5.53 -0.84 18.46
C GLN A 282 -5.50 -1.11 19.97
N ILE A 283 -4.32 -1.12 20.59
CA ILE A 283 -4.17 -1.34 22.04
C ILE A 283 -4.95 -0.28 22.84
N ARG A 284 -4.95 0.97 22.37
CA ARG A 284 -5.68 2.08 23.00
C ARG A 284 -7.19 1.95 22.79
N LEU A 285 -7.64 1.64 21.57
CA LEU A 285 -9.06 1.41 21.28
C LEU A 285 -9.65 0.24 22.10
N GLU A 286 -8.85 -0.79 22.42
CA GLU A 286 -9.28 -1.90 23.28
C GLU A 286 -9.54 -1.51 24.74
N LYS A 287 -8.97 -0.39 25.21
CA LYS A 287 -9.22 0.13 26.55
C LYS A 287 -10.51 0.94 26.63
N GLU A 288 -11.10 1.26 25.49
CA GLU A 288 -12.30 2.06 25.35
C GLU A 288 -13.53 1.16 25.12
N SER A 289 -14.70 1.61 25.56
CA SER A 289 -15.98 0.90 25.33
C SER A 289 -16.51 1.14 23.91
N THR A 290 -15.76 0.72 22.88
CA THR A 290 -16.08 0.91 21.45
C THR A 290 -15.83 -0.36 20.63
N LYS A 291 -16.48 -0.47 19.46
CA LYS A 291 -16.13 -1.46 18.43
C LYS A 291 -15.18 -0.91 17.37
N ALA A 292 -14.72 0.33 17.53
CA ALA A 292 -13.69 0.91 16.68
C ALA A 292 -12.45 0.00 16.65
N CYS A 293 -11.85 -0.12 15.48
CA CYS A 293 -10.64 -0.92 15.32
C CYS A 293 -9.76 -0.36 14.21
N THR A 294 -8.51 -0.83 14.20
CA THR A 294 -7.54 -0.41 13.21
C THR A 294 -6.81 -1.60 12.60
N VAL A 295 -6.42 -1.46 11.35
CA VAL A 295 -5.62 -2.43 10.60
C VAL A 295 -4.62 -1.71 9.71
N SER A 296 -3.55 -2.40 9.35
CA SER A 296 -2.52 -1.88 8.45
C SER A 296 -2.49 -2.72 7.18
N ILE A 297 -2.20 -2.07 6.05
CA ILE A 297 -2.27 -2.72 4.74
C ILE A 297 -1.00 -2.49 3.96
N ASN A 298 -0.51 -3.55 3.32
CA ASN A 298 0.41 -3.47 2.20
C ASN A 298 -0.34 -3.69 0.88
N PRO A 299 -0.37 -2.68 0.00
CA PRO A 299 -1.01 -2.79 -1.31
C PRO A 299 -0.20 -3.69 -2.27
N GLY A 300 1.04 -4.04 -1.93
CA GLY A 300 2.01 -4.68 -2.81
C GLY A 300 2.66 -3.67 -3.76
N LEU A 301 3.43 -4.17 -4.73
CA LEU A 301 4.04 -3.32 -5.74
C LEU A 301 2.99 -2.90 -6.77
N VAL A 302 2.51 -1.64 -6.66
CA VAL A 302 1.45 -1.09 -7.51
C VAL A 302 2.00 -0.01 -8.43
N LYS A 303 1.50 0.02 -9.66
CA LYS A 303 1.84 1.05 -10.66
C LYS A 303 1.17 2.36 -10.25
N THR A 304 1.88 3.15 -9.46
CA THR A 304 1.44 4.47 -8.99
C THR A 304 2.46 5.54 -9.35
N GLU A 305 2.03 6.80 -9.30
CA GLU A 305 2.91 7.96 -9.43
C GLU A 305 3.80 8.20 -8.20
N LEU A 306 3.84 7.29 -7.24
CA LEU A 306 4.72 7.41 -6.08
C LEU A 306 6.19 7.42 -6.53
N PHE A 307 6.53 6.55 -7.48
CA PHE A 307 7.85 6.45 -8.07
C PHE A 307 8.07 7.40 -9.25
N ARG A 308 7.26 8.46 -9.41
CA ARG A 308 7.31 9.32 -10.62
C ARG A 308 8.67 10.00 -10.81
N ASN A 309 9.34 10.31 -9.70
CA ASN A 309 10.63 10.98 -9.69
C ASN A 309 11.81 9.98 -9.77
N GLU A 310 11.58 8.67 -9.60
CA GLU A 310 12.65 7.66 -9.66
C GLU A 310 13.37 7.60 -11.02
N GLN A 311 14.60 7.08 -10.99
CA GLN A 311 15.43 6.87 -12.18
C GLN A 311 14.68 6.05 -13.24
N CYS A 312 14.81 6.44 -14.51
CA CYS A 312 14.03 5.87 -15.62
C CYS A 312 14.18 4.35 -15.76
N TRP A 313 15.38 3.81 -15.54
CA TRP A 313 15.62 2.37 -15.61
C TRP A 313 14.87 1.61 -14.51
N PHE A 314 14.83 2.13 -13.29
CA PHE A 314 14.09 1.53 -12.17
C PHE A 314 12.59 1.55 -12.43
N ARG A 315 12.05 2.68 -12.94
CA ARG A 315 10.65 2.78 -13.37
C ARG A 315 10.31 1.76 -14.47
N SER A 316 11.21 1.55 -15.43
CA SER A 316 11.06 0.56 -16.50
C SER A 316 11.08 -0.87 -15.95
N LEU A 317 12.03 -1.19 -15.06
CA LEU A 317 12.14 -2.49 -14.40
C LEU A 317 10.86 -2.83 -13.62
N CYS A 318 10.38 -1.91 -12.76
CA CYS A 318 9.11 -2.11 -12.07
C CYS A 318 7.97 -2.31 -13.06
N LYS A 319 7.77 -1.38 -14.00
CA LYS A 319 6.61 -1.40 -14.91
C LYS A 319 6.55 -2.64 -15.82
N ASN A 320 7.71 -3.12 -16.27
CA ASN A 320 7.79 -4.11 -17.33
C ASN A 320 8.23 -5.49 -16.84
N VAL A 321 8.93 -5.62 -15.71
CA VAL A 321 9.54 -6.89 -15.30
C VAL A 321 8.91 -7.47 -14.02
N LEU A 322 8.56 -6.63 -13.04
CA LEU A 322 8.15 -7.10 -11.70
C LEU A 322 6.65 -7.42 -11.54
N PHE A 323 5.92 -7.73 -12.62
CA PHE A 323 4.48 -8.09 -12.58
C PHE A 323 3.62 -7.17 -11.68
N VAL A 324 3.82 -5.87 -11.83
CA VAL A 324 3.24 -4.83 -10.96
C VAL A 324 1.71 -4.82 -11.01
N LYS A 325 1.09 -4.61 -9.85
CA LYS A 325 -0.35 -4.52 -9.67
C LYS A 325 -0.94 -3.26 -10.31
N THR A 326 -2.17 -3.35 -10.79
CA THR A 326 -2.99 -2.18 -11.12
C THR A 326 -3.40 -1.44 -9.84
N PRO A 327 -3.74 -0.13 -9.92
CA PRO A 327 -4.27 0.60 -8.76
C PRO A 327 -5.46 -0.08 -8.08
N LEU A 328 -6.37 -0.67 -8.86
CA LEU A 328 -7.50 -1.43 -8.35
C LEU A 328 -7.05 -2.69 -7.60
N GLN A 329 -6.08 -3.45 -8.13
CA GLN A 329 -5.50 -4.59 -7.42
C GLN A 329 -4.82 -4.17 -6.11
N GLY A 330 -4.17 -3.01 -6.08
CA GLY A 330 -3.63 -2.43 -4.84
C GLY A 330 -4.69 -2.03 -3.82
N ALA A 331 -5.86 -1.59 -4.27
CA ALA A 331 -6.98 -1.20 -3.42
C ALA A 331 -7.78 -2.38 -2.86
N GLN A 332 -7.60 -3.61 -3.38
CA GLN A 332 -8.40 -4.76 -2.97
C GLN A 332 -8.31 -5.06 -1.48
N SER A 333 -7.12 -4.99 -0.88
CA SER A 333 -6.98 -5.21 0.56
C SER A 333 -7.73 -4.15 1.37
N ILE A 334 -7.78 -2.90 0.91
CA ILE A 334 -8.55 -1.82 1.54
C ILE A 334 -10.03 -2.18 1.52
N LEU A 335 -10.55 -2.56 0.35
CA LEU A 335 -11.95 -2.93 0.19
C LEU A 335 -12.30 -4.19 1.00
N TYR A 336 -11.41 -5.18 1.00
CA TYR A 336 -11.57 -6.43 1.73
C TYR A 336 -11.79 -6.20 3.22
N VAL A 337 -10.89 -5.47 3.89
CA VAL A 337 -11.04 -5.23 5.34
C VAL A 337 -12.26 -4.36 5.65
N SER A 338 -12.67 -3.48 4.72
CA SER A 338 -13.87 -2.67 4.86
C SER A 338 -15.16 -3.49 4.80
N LEU A 339 -15.16 -4.59 4.05
CA LEU A 339 -16.30 -5.49 3.87
C LEU A 339 -16.44 -6.57 4.95
N LEU A 340 -15.36 -6.83 5.70
CA LEU A 340 -15.37 -7.75 6.84
C LEU A 340 -16.14 -7.15 8.03
N ASN A 341 -16.84 -8.04 8.76
CA ASN A 341 -17.37 -7.67 10.06
C ASN A 341 -16.21 -7.41 11.03
N ARG A 342 -16.42 -6.51 12.00
CA ARG A 342 -15.36 -6.10 12.93
C ARG A 342 -14.78 -7.27 13.75
N ASP A 343 -15.60 -8.29 14.02
CA ASP A 343 -15.19 -9.48 14.78
C ASP A 343 -14.35 -10.47 13.95
N GLN A 344 -14.42 -10.38 12.62
CA GLN A 344 -13.62 -11.19 11.71
C GLN A 344 -12.24 -10.58 11.43
N LEU A 345 -12.06 -9.30 11.76
CA LEU A 345 -10.78 -8.62 11.57
C LEU A 345 -9.76 -9.08 12.61
N ALA A 346 -8.55 -9.38 12.14
CA ALA A 346 -7.35 -9.43 12.97
C ALA A 346 -6.95 -7.98 13.28
N LYS A 347 -7.61 -7.43 14.30
CA LYS A 347 -7.41 -6.05 14.75
C LYS A 347 -5.94 -5.81 15.10
N GLY A 348 -5.43 -4.62 14.79
CA GLY A 348 -4.03 -4.22 14.99
C GLY A 348 -3.01 -4.93 14.07
N SER A 349 -3.46 -5.80 13.17
CA SER A 349 -2.58 -6.65 12.36
C SER A 349 -2.29 -6.08 10.97
N TYR A 350 -1.29 -6.66 10.32
CA TYR A 350 -0.84 -6.32 8.97
C TYR A 350 -1.46 -7.24 7.94
N TYR A 351 -2.07 -6.63 6.92
CA TYR A 351 -2.74 -7.31 5.83
C TYR A 351 -2.03 -7.09 4.50
N SER A 352 -1.93 -8.15 3.71
CA SER A 352 -1.55 -8.05 2.29
C SER A 352 -2.36 -9.06 1.49
N ASP A 353 -2.76 -8.69 0.28
CA ASP A 353 -3.54 -9.55 -0.62
C ASP A 353 -4.78 -10.19 0.03
N CYS A 354 -5.56 -9.38 0.75
CA CYS A 354 -6.80 -9.81 1.42
C CYS A 354 -6.62 -10.90 2.49
N LYS A 355 -5.43 -10.99 3.11
CA LYS A 355 -5.15 -11.88 4.24
C LYS A 355 -4.18 -11.23 5.21
N THR A 356 -4.09 -11.75 6.43
CA THR A 356 -3.02 -11.37 7.35
C THR A 356 -1.69 -11.85 6.78
N ASP A 357 -0.66 -11.00 6.86
CA ASP A 357 0.65 -11.28 6.30
C ASP A 357 1.75 -11.18 7.36
N TYR A 358 2.94 -11.65 6.99
CA TYR A 358 4.10 -11.70 7.86
C TYR A 358 4.84 -10.36 7.88
N VAL A 359 5.46 -10.07 9.00
CA VAL A 359 6.33 -8.90 9.20
C VAL A 359 7.70 -9.34 9.72
N ARG A 360 8.66 -8.42 9.83
CA ARG A 360 9.95 -8.73 10.48
C ARG A 360 9.83 -8.69 12.01
N SER A 361 10.78 -9.30 12.71
CA SER A 361 10.82 -9.37 14.19
C SER A 361 10.68 -8.00 14.84
N TYR A 362 11.49 -7.01 14.41
CA TYR A 362 11.42 -5.66 14.95
C TYR A 362 10.04 -5.02 14.78
N ALA A 363 9.29 -5.34 13.73
CA ALA A 363 7.97 -4.78 13.46
C ALA A 363 6.87 -5.31 14.41
N LYS A 364 7.19 -6.28 15.28
CA LYS A 364 6.34 -6.77 16.37
C LYS A 364 6.74 -6.21 17.73
N ASP A 365 7.82 -5.45 17.81
CA ASP A 365 8.32 -4.93 19.07
C ASP A 365 7.37 -3.86 19.62
N LEU A 366 6.56 -4.28 20.60
CA LEU A 366 5.57 -3.40 21.22
C LEU A 366 6.21 -2.28 22.02
N LYS A 367 7.42 -2.48 22.56
CA LYS A 367 8.14 -1.42 23.30
C LYS A 367 8.55 -0.30 22.34
N LYS A 368 9.12 -0.65 21.19
CA LYS A 368 9.44 0.34 20.15
C LYS A 368 8.20 1.05 19.63
N SER A 369 7.10 0.32 19.43
CA SER A 369 5.87 0.96 18.98
C SER A 369 5.29 1.95 20.01
N GLU A 370 5.40 1.65 21.30
CA GLU A 370 4.99 2.56 22.38
C GLU A 370 5.95 3.76 22.48
N GLU A 371 7.24 3.55 22.29
CA GLU A 371 8.24 4.63 22.21
C GLU A 371 7.90 5.61 21.07
N LEU A 372 7.56 5.10 19.87
CA LEU A 372 7.09 5.94 18.77
C LEU A 372 5.86 6.75 19.15
N TRP A 373 4.89 6.13 19.85
CA TRP A 373 3.70 6.83 20.31
C TRP A 373 4.05 7.97 21.27
N ALA A 374 4.87 7.70 22.29
CA ALA A 374 5.30 8.68 23.27
C ALA A 374 6.08 9.84 22.62
N ILE A 375 6.95 9.53 21.65
CA ILE A 375 7.65 10.55 20.84
C ILE A 375 6.63 11.39 20.07
N SER A 376 5.62 10.78 19.47
CA SER A 376 4.60 11.49 18.67
C SER A 376 3.73 12.40 19.55
N GLU A 377 3.34 11.97 20.74
CA GLU A 377 2.66 12.83 21.71
C GLU A 377 3.54 13.97 22.19
N LYS A 378 4.84 13.71 22.43
CA LYS A 378 5.78 14.76 22.81
C LYS A 378 5.90 15.82 21.71
N ILE A 379 6.07 15.41 20.45
CA ILE A 379 6.10 16.34 19.31
C ILE A 379 4.82 17.18 19.26
N LEU A 380 3.64 16.60 19.52
CA LEU A 380 2.39 17.35 19.54
C LEU A 380 2.26 18.35 20.69
N ARG A 381 2.88 18.07 21.85
CA ARG A 381 2.91 18.99 22.99
C ARG A 381 3.89 20.14 22.79
N ASP A 382 5.01 19.87 22.12
CA ASP A 382 6.13 20.81 21.97
C ASP A 382 6.00 21.71 20.72
N ARG A 383 4.91 21.60 19.94
CA ARG A 383 4.70 22.28 18.65
C ARG A 383 4.25 23.74 18.76
#